data_AF-A0A0C9QPJ2-F1
#
_entry.id   AF-A0A0C9QPJ2-F1
#
_cell.length_a   1.000
_cell.length_b   1.000
_cell.length_c   1.000
_cell.angle_alpha   90.00
_cell.angle_beta   90.00
_cell.angle_gamma   90.00
#
_symmetry.space_group_name_H-M   'P 1'
#
loop_
_entity.id
_entity.type
_entity.pdbx_description
1 polymer ?
#
loop_
_entity_poly.entity_id
_entity_poly.type
_entity_poly.pdbx_seq_one_letter_code
_entity_poly.pdbx_strand_id
1 'polypeptide(L)'
;MLVGHLDELALLLLPLPVSLASVCCLNTASLSYMIPFGLGAAVSTRVSNELGAGHSRAARLAVYVVVFMAIMEATIIGCTLFSIRNVWGYAFSNEQEVVDYVASMMPLLAASTIMDGIQGVLSGIARGCGWQKLGAYVNLGAYYVVGIPVAVTLAFVLHVGGKGLWLGIFGGLFTQTILLVVLTSCTDWQQQARKARERVYASALPRVTDEIIKDENSQS
;
A
#
# COMPACT_ATOMS: atom_id res chain seq x y z
N MET A 1 -11.78 2.59 12.08
CA MET A 1 -13.18 2.59 12.58
C MET A 1 -13.75 4.00 12.74
N LEU A 2 -12.98 5.00 13.20
CA LEU A 2 -13.45 6.40 13.32
C LEU A 2 -13.47 7.21 12.01
N VAL A 3 -12.72 6.81 10.98
CA VAL A 3 -12.71 7.49 9.67
C VAL A 3 -13.95 7.13 8.83
N GLY A 4 -14.37 5.85 8.84
CA GLY A 4 -15.54 5.41 8.05
C GLY A 4 -16.88 6.00 8.51
N HIS A 5 -17.02 6.39 9.77
CA HIS A 5 -18.27 6.96 10.28
C HIS A 5 -18.45 8.45 9.94
N LEU A 6 -17.35 9.16 9.65
CA LEU A 6 -17.38 10.54 9.15
C LEU A 6 -17.63 10.57 7.64
N ASP A 7 -17.14 9.58 6.90
CA ASP A 7 -17.43 9.41 5.47
C ASP A 7 -18.91 9.11 5.21
N GLU A 8 -19.56 8.28 6.03
CA GLU A 8 -21.00 7.98 5.91
C GLU A 8 -21.91 9.19 6.15
N LEU A 9 -21.56 10.08 7.10
CA LEU A 9 -22.34 11.29 7.38
C LEU A 9 -22.16 12.37 6.31
N ALA A 10 -20.99 12.44 5.68
CA ALA A 10 -20.75 13.34 4.53
C ALA A 10 -21.48 12.86 3.27
N LEU A 11 -21.65 11.54 3.09
CA LEU A 11 -22.39 10.91 2.00
C LEU A 11 -23.89 11.25 1.99
N LEU A 12 -24.47 11.60 3.14
CA LEU A 12 -25.90 11.90 3.29
C LEU A 12 -26.28 13.36 2.95
N LEU A 13 -25.31 14.28 2.93
CA LEU A 13 -25.52 15.71 2.65
C LEU A 13 -25.26 16.10 1.18
N LEU A 14 -24.76 15.17 0.37
CA LEU A 14 -24.51 15.40 -1.04
C LEU A 14 -25.79 15.18 -1.87
N PRO A 15 -25.93 15.86 -3.02
CA PRO A 15 -26.98 15.53 -3.98
C PRO A 15 -26.96 14.03 -4.28
N LEU A 16 -28.13 13.38 -4.30
CA LEU A 16 -28.31 11.95 -4.64
C LEU A 16 -27.39 11.45 -5.77
N PRO A 17 -27.22 12.16 -6.91
CA PRO A 17 -26.33 11.71 -7.97
C PRO A 17 -24.83 11.71 -7.58
N VAL A 18 -24.38 12.67 -6.77
CA VAL A 18 -23.00 12.75 -6.30
C VAL A 18 -22.72 11.68 -5.25
N SER A 19 -23.69 11.41 -4.37
CA SER A 19 -23.62 10.33 -3.39
C SER A 19 -23.47 8.97 -4.09
N LEU A 20 -24.32 8.67 -5.08
CA LEU A 20 -24.25 7.41 -5.83
C LEU A 20 -22.95 7.26 -6.63
N ALA A 21 -22.47 8.34 -7.28
CA ALA A 21 -21.19 8.33 -7.99
C ALA A 21 -20.01 8.08 -7.03
N SER A 22 -20.03 8.66 -5.83
CA SER A 22 -19.00 8.44 -4.82
C SER A 22 -19.00 6.99 -4.29
N VAL A 23 -20.17 6.39 -4.05
CA VAL A 23 -20.30 4.98 -3.68
C VAL A 23 -19.76 4.06 -4.78
N CYS A 24 -20.04 4.36 -6.05
CA CYS A 24 -19.47 3.64 -7.19
C CYS A 24 -17.93 3.70 -7.19
N CYS A 25 -17.35 4.89 -7.02
CA CYS A 25 -15.90 5.08 -6.97
C CYS A 25 -15.25 4.34 -5.80
N LEU A 26 -15.84 4.42 -4.59
CA LEU A 26 -15.34 3.75 -3.39
C LEU A 26 -15.35 2.21 -3.50
N ASN A 27 -16.43 1.64 -4.05
CA ASN A 27 -16.49 0.20 -4.30
C ASN A 27 -15.44 -0.23 -5.34
N THR A 28 -15.28 0.56 -6.39
CA THR A 28 -14.30 0.28 -7.45
C THR A 28 -12.87 0.36 -6.92
N ALA A 29 -12.53 1.35 -6.10
CA ALA A 29 -11.25 1.43 -5.40
C ALA A 29 -11.03 0.22 -4.47
N SER A 30 -12.04 -0.14 -3.68
CA SER A 30 -11.95 -1.26 -2.73
C SER A 30 -11.71 -2.60 -3.44
N LEU A 31 -12.43 -2.86 -4.53
CA LEU A 31 -12.25 -4.04 -5.37
C LEU A 31 -10.84 -4.06 -5.98
N SER A 32 -10.38 -2.92 -6.49
CA SER A 32 -9.06 -2.82 -7.10
C SER A 32 -7.94 -3.01 -6.07
N TYR A 33 -8.13 -2.53 -4.83
CA TYR A 33 -7.15 -2.64 -3.75
C TYR A 33 -6.99 -4.05 -3.17
N MET A 34 -7.94 -4.96 -3.40
CA MET A 34 -7.79 -6.35 -2.94
C MET A 34 -6.62 -7.09 -3.63
N ILE A 35 -6.37 -6.80 -4.91
CA ILE A 35 -5.30 -7.43 -5.69
C ILE A 35 -3.91 -7.07 -5.15
N PRO A 36 -3.53 -5.79 -5.00
CA PRO A 36 -2.21 -5.42 -4.49
C PRO A 36 -2.07 -5.74 -3.00
N PHE A 37 -3.17 -5.71 -2.23
CA PHE A 37 -3.17 -6.18 -0.85
C PHE A 37 -2.80 -7.67 -0.77
N GLY A 38 -3.37 -8.50 -1.64
CA GLY A 38 -3.03 -9.91 -1.76
C GLY A 38 -1.56 -10.14 -2.14
N LEU A 39 -1.04 -9.40 -3.12
CA LEU A 39 0.38 -9.43 -3.49
C LEU A 39 1.28 -9.01 -2.32
N GLY A 40 0.91 -7.95 -1.60
CA GLY A 40 1.61 -7.48 -0.41
C GLY A 40 1.64 -8.51 0.72
N ALA A 41 0.55 -9.24 0.94
CA ALA A 41 0.50 -10.34 1.90
C ALA A 41 1.38 -11.53 1.46
N ALA A 42 1.30 -11.91 0.17
CA ALA A 42 2.08 -13.00 -0.39
C ALA A 42 3.59 -12.76 -0.28
N VAL A 43 4.08 -11.57 -0.65
CA VAL A 43 5.50 -11.24 -0.51
C VAL A 43 5.92 -11.15 0.95
N SER A 44 5.08 -10.60 1.83
CA SER A 44 5.39 -10.52 3.26
C SER A 44 5.68 -11.92 3.81
N THR A 45 4.83 -12.90 3.49
CA THR A 45 5.01 -14.30 3.91
C THR A 45 6.24 -14.94 3.27
N ARG A 46 6.42 -14.78 1.95
CA ARG A 46 7.58 -15.35 1.22
C ARG A 46 8.90 -14.82 1.75
N VAL A 47 9.04 -13.50 1.87
CA VAL A 47 10.25 -12.85 2.37
C VAL A 47 10.52 -13.23 3.83
N SER A 48 9.49 -13.27 4.68
CA SER A 48 9.64 -13.71 6.07
C SER A 48 10.17 -15.14 6.17
N ASN A 49 9.63 -16.05 5.35
CA ASN A 49 10.02 -17.46 5.36
C ASN A 49 11.45 -17.66 4.84
N GLU A 50 11.82 -17.01 3.72
CA GLU A 50 13.17 -17.12 3.16
C GLU A 50 14.22 -16.48 4.10
N LEU A 51 13.89 -15.36 4.75
CA LEU A 51 14.78 -14.75 5.75
C LEU A 51 14.92 -15.63 7.00
N GLY A 52 13.82 -16.23 7.47
CA GLY A 52 13.83 -17.16 8.60
C GLY A 52 14.61 -18.45 8.33
N ALA A 53 14.59 -18.93 7.08
CA ALA A 53 15.36 -20.08 6.61
C ALA A 53 16.84 -19.76 6.35
N GLY A 54 17.26 -18.49 6.37
CA GLY A 54 18.63 -18.07 6.07
C GLY A 54 18.92 -17.88 4.57
N HIS A 55 17.92 -18.01 3.70
CA HIS A 55 18.06 -17.88 2.24
C HIS A 55 17.96 -16.42 1.77
N SER A 56 18.97 -15.63 2.12
CA SER A 56 19.11 -14.21 1.78
C SER A 56 18.92 -13.89 0.27
N ARG A 57 19.44 -14.74 -0.62
CA ARG A 57 19.31 -14.58 -2.08
C ARG A 57 17.88 -14.79 -2.57
N ALA A 58 17.17 -15.77 -2.02
CA ALA A 58 15.79 -16.07 -2.38
C ALA A 58 14.84 -14.96 -1.90
N ALA A 59 15.07 -14.42 -0.69
CA ALA A 59 14.34 -13.27 -0.18
C ALA A 59 14.49 -12.04 -1.10
N ARG A 60 15.72 -11.75 -1.56
CA ARG A 60 15.97 -10.65 -2.51
C ARG A 60 15.25 -10.87 -3.85
N LEU A 61 15.29 -12.09 -4.37
CA LEU A 61 14.60 -12.43 -5.62
C LEU A 61 13.08 -12.25 -5.48
N ALA A 62 12.49 -12.70 -4.36
CA ALA A 62 11.06 -12.54 -4.09
C ALA A 62 10.63 -11.06 -4.11
N VAL A 63 11.46 -10.17 -3.59
CA VAL A 63 11.20 -8.71 -3.64
C VAL A 63 11.24 -8.19 -5.08
N TYR A 64 12.24 -8.53 -5.87
CA TYR A 64 12.30 -8.09 -7.28
C TYR A 64 11.11 -8.60 -8.09
N VAL A 65 10.73 -9.86 -7.90
CA VAL A 65 9.58 -10.47 -8.60
C VAL A 65 8.28 -9.76 -8.22
N VAL A 66 8.04 -9.48 -6.93
CA VAL A 66 6.79 -8.80 -6.55
C VAL A 66 6.75 -7.35 -7.04
N VAL A 67 7.88 -6.64 -7.06
CA VAL A 67 7.92 -5.26 -7.57
C VAL A 67 7.57 -5.24 -9.05
N PHE A 68 8.09 -6.19 -9.83
CA PHE A 68 7.71 -6.36 -11.22
C PHE A 68 6.22 -6.69 -11.39
N MET A 69 5.70 -7.63 -10.60
CA MET A 69 4.26 -7.98 -10.59
C MET A 69 3.39 -6.77 -10.23
N ALA A 70 3.79 -5.96 -9.25
CA ALA A 70 3.06 -4.77 -8.84
C ALA A 70 3.01 -3.71 -9.94
N ILE A 71 4.11 -3.49 -10.67
CA ILE A 71 4.12 -2.55 -11.80
C ILE A 71 3.21 -3.04 -12.92
N MET A 72 3.28 -4.34 -13.25
CA MET A 72 2.40 -4.94 -14.26
C MET A 72 0.92 -4.82 -13.87
N GLU A 73 0.59 -5.20 -12.63
CA GLU A 73 -0.76 -5.16 -12.10
C GLU A 73 -1.32 -3.73 -12.04
N ALA A 74 -0.56 -2.77 -11.52
CA ALA A 74 -0.93 -1.36 -11.54
C ALA A 74 -1.19 -0.84 -12.95
N THR A 75 -0.35 -1.22 -13.93
CA THR A 75 -0.55 -0.85 -15.34
C THR A 75 -1.84 -1.46 -15.90
N ILE A 76 -2.10 -2.74 -15.64
CA ILE A 76 -3.31 -3.44 -16.13
C ILE A 76 -4.57 -2.81 -15.53
N ILE A 77 -4.60 -2.59 -14.21
CA ILE A 77 -5.75 -2.01 -13.53
C ILE A 77 -5.98 -0.57 -13.98
N GLY A 78 -4.91 0.24 -14.04
CA GLY A 78 -4.99 1.61 -14.50
C GLY A 78 -5.51 1.75 -15.93
N CYS A 79 -4.97 0.95 -16.87
CA CYS A 79 -5.42 0.91 -18.25
C CYS A 79 -6.88 0.43 -18.36
N THR A 80 -7.27 -0.57 -17.56
CA THR A 80 -8.64 -1.09 -17.54
C THR A 80 -9.61 -0.01 -17.09
N LEU A 81 -9.38 0.60 -15.91
CA LEU A 81 -10.22 1.66 -15.35
C LEU A 81 -10.33 2.86 -16.29
N PHE A 82 -9.23 3.24 -16.95
CA PHE A 82 -9.25 4.31 -17.94
C PHE A 82 -10.06 3.98 -19.19
N SER A 83 -10.02 2.72 -19.65
CA SER A 83 -10.73 2.26 -20.85
C SER A 83 -12.23 2.10 -20.62
N ILE A 84 -12.63 1.60 -19.45
CA ILE A 84 -14.05 1.37 -19.10
C ILE A 84 -14.75 2.62 -18.56
N ARG A 85 -14.06 3.76 -18.46
CA ARG A 85 -14.54 4.96 -17.75
C ARG A 85 -15.95 5.44 -18.14
N ASN A 86 -16.29 5.32 -19.42
CA ASN A 86 -17.58 5.80 -19.95
C ASN A 86 -18.72 4.78 -19.79
N VAL A 87 -18.39 3.52 -19.45
CA VAL A 87 -19.35 2.41 -19.37
C VAL A 87 -19.55 1.97 -17.92
N TRP A 88 -18.53 2.12 -17.08
CA TRP A 88 -18.54 1.64 -15.70
C TRP A 88 -19.64 2.29 -14.83
N GLY A 89 -19.98 3.55 -15.08
CA GLY A 89 -21.07 4.24 -14.38
C GLY A 89 -22.43 3.55 -14.56
N TYR A 90 -22.67 2.92 -15.72
CA TYR A 90 -23.92 2.20 -16.00
C TYR A 90 -24.12 0.94 -15.14
N ALA A 91 -23.06 0.41 -14.53
CA ALA A 91 -23.19 -0.73 -13.60
C ALA A 91 -23.89 -0.33 -12.28
N PHE A 92 -23.93 0.96 -11.96
CA PHE A 92 -24.47 1.48 -10.69
C PHE A 92 -25.71 2.35 -10.88
N SER A 93 -25.86 3.04 -12.02
CA SER A 93 -27.01 3.89 -12.31
C SER A 93 -27.30 4.00 -13.80
N ASN A 94 -28.59 4.11 -14.15
CA ASN A 94 -29.01 4.46 -15.51
C ASN A 94 -29.14 5.98 -15.73
N GLU A 95 -28.97 6.78 -14.68
CA GLU A 95 -29.02 8.25 -14.78
C GLU A 95 -27.74 8.79 -15.43
N GLN A 96 -27.89 9.46 -16.57
CA GLN A 96 -26.77 9.99 -17.37
C GLN A 96 -25.86 10.94 -16.56
N GLU A 97 -26.45 11.75 -15.68
CA GLU A 97 -25.73 12.69 -14.81
C GLU A 97 -24.75 11.96 -13.87
N VAL A 98 -25.13 10.79 -13.35
CA VAL A 98 -24.27 9.97 -12.48
C VAL A 98 -23.15 9.33 -13.30
N VAL A 99 -23.46 8.83 -14.48
CA VAL A 99 -22.49 8.18 -15.36
C VAL A 99 -21.41 9.16 -15.81
N ASP A 100 -21.80 10.36 -16.23
CA ASP A 100 -20.86 11.40 -16.66
C ASP A 100 -19.96 11.86 -15.49
N TYR A 101 -20.53 11.95 -14.28
CA TYR A 101 -19.76 12.28 -13.08
C TYR A 101 -18.73 11.19 -12.76
N VAL A 102 -19.13 9.91 -12.76
CA VAL A 102 -18.22 8.76 -12.57
C VAL A 102 -17.13 8.75 -13.65
N ALA A 103 -17.48 8.97 -14.91
CA ALA A 103 -16.53 8.99 -16.02
C ALA A 103 -15.47 10.10 -15.86
N SER A 104 -15.86 11.27 -15.31
CA SER A 104 -14.95 12.37 -15.01
C SER A 104 -13.98 12.06 -13.84
N MET A 105 -14.43 11.27 -12.87
CA MET A 105 -13.66 10.86 -11.69
C MET A 105 -12.74 9.66 -11.96
N MET A 106 -13.06 8.80 -12.93
CA MET A 106 -12.30 7.56 -13.20
C MET A 106 -10.81 7.75 -13.50
N PRO A 107 -10.34 8.76 -14.26
CA PRO A 107 -8.91 8.97 -14.45
C PRO A 107 -8.17 9.26 -13.14
N LEU A 108 -8.83 9.99 -12.24
CA LEU A 108 -8.30 10.27 -10.90
C LEU A 108 -8.28 8.97 -10.07
N LEU A 109 -9.34 8.18 -10.12
CA LEU A 109 -9.42 6.90 -9.42
C LEU A 109 -8.35 5.92 -9.91
N ALA A 110 -8.15 5.81 -11.22
CA ALA A 110 -7.12 4.95 -11.82
C ALA A 110 -5.72 5.34 -11.33
N ALA A 111 -5.45 6.64 -11.27
CA ALA A 111 -4.21 7.19 -10.74
C ALA A 111 -4.03 6.85 -9.25
N SER A 112 -5.08 6.97 -8.43
CA SER A 112 -5.03 6.64 -6.99
C SER A 112 -4.74 5.16 -6.78
N THR A 113 -5.48 4.31 -7.48
CA THR A 113 -5.39 2.85 -7.34
C THR A 113 -3.99 2.34 -7.69
N ILE A 114 -3.35 2.91 -8.71
CA ILE A 114 -1.95 2.61 -9.04
C ILE A 114 -1.03 2.93 -7.85
N MET A 115 -1.21 4.10 -7.23
CA MET A 115 -0.39 4.53 -6.10
C MET A 115 -0.60 3.63 -4.88
N ASP A 116 -1.85 3.38 -4.53
CA ASP A 116 -2.22 2.54 -3.39
C ASP A 116 -1.72 1.11 -3.58
N GLY A 117 -1.75 0.59 -4.81
CA GLY A 117 -1.24 -0.74 -5.12
C GLY A 117 0.26 -0.87 -4.89
N ILE A 118 1.03 0.09 -5.41
CA ILE A 118 2.48 0.18 -5.18
C ILE A 118 2.76 0.27 -3.67
N GLN A 119 2.09 1.19 -2.97
CA GLN A 119 2.29 1.42 -1.54
C GLN A 119 1.95 0.18 -0.68
N GLY A 120 0.90 -0.56 -1.05
CA GLY A 120 0.49 -1.81 -0.40
C GLY A 120 1.56 -2.90 -0.52
N VAL A 121 2.16 -3.05 -1.70
CA VAL A 121 3.23 -4.04 -1.94
C VAL A 121 4.51 -3.66 -1.22
N LEU A 122 4.94 -2.39 -1.28
CA LEU A 122 6.10 -1.87 -0.53
C LEU A 122 5.92 -2.07 0.98
N SER A 123 4.73 -1.81 1.50
CA SER A 123 4.38 -2.07 2.91
C SER A 123 4.41 -3.56 3.25
N GLY A 124 4.01 -4.43 2.31
CA GLY A 124 4.17 -5.88 2.41
C GLY A 124 5.62 -6.32 2.54
N ILE A 125 6.52 -5.78 1.70
CA ILE A 125 7.96 -6.04 1.75
C ILE A 125 8.55 -5.60 3.09
N ALA A 126 8.23 -4.38 3.54
CA ALA A 126 8.72 -3.85 4.81
C ALA A 126 8.25 -4.70 6.01
N ARG A 127 7.01 -5.20 5.98
CA ARG A 127 6.50 -6.15 6.97
C ARG A 127 7.25 -7.48 6.93
N GLY A 128 7.48 -8.04 5.74
CA GLY A 128 8.20 -9.31 5.56
C GLY A 128 9.65 -9.27 6.06
N CYS A 129 10.34 -8.13 5.90
CA CYS A 129 11.69 -7.94 6.43
C CYS A 129 11.72 -7.58 7.94
N GLY A 130 10.56 -7.23 8.53
CA GLY A 130 10.47 -6.65 9.87
C GLY A 130 11.06 -5.23 9.97
N TRP A 131 11.03 -4.48 8.86
CA TRP A 131 11.52 -3.10 8.77
C TRP A 131 10.42 -2.07 8.99
N GLN A 132 9.31 -2.43 9.63
CA GLN A 132 8.16 -1.52 9.80
C GLN A 132 8.56 -0.16 10.38
N LYS A 133 9.46 -0.14 11.38
CA LYS A 133 9.98 1.12 11.96
C LYS A 133 10.76 1.95 10.94
N LEU A 134 11.68 1.32 10.19
CA LEU A 134 12.47 1.98 9.15
C LEU A 134 11.57 2.48 8.01
N GLY A 135 10.61 1.67 7.58
CA GLY A 135 9.61 2.03 6.57
C GLY A 135 8.77 3.23 7.01
N ALA A 136 8.38 3.32 8.29
CA ALA A 136 7.68 4.48 8.83
C ALA A 136 8.52 5.77 8.75
N TYR A 137 9.81 5.71 9.14
CA TYR A 137 10.71 6.86 9.02
C TYR A 137 10.90 7.31 7.57
N VAL A 138 11.08 6.36 6.64
CA VAL A 138 11.23 6.66 5.21
C VAL A 138 9.94 7.27 4.66
N ASN A 139 8.77 6.74 5.05
CA ASN A 139 7.47 7.26 4.65
C ASN A 139 7.27 8.71 5.14
N LEU A 140 7.52 8.96 6.41
CA LEU A 140 7.46 10.32 6.99
C LEU A 140 8.43 11.26 6.29
N GLY A 141 9.68 10.86 6.09
CA GLY A 141 10.67 11.67 5.38
C GLY A 141 10.23 12.01 3.95
N ALA A 142 9.79 11.01 3.19
CA ALA A 142 9.39 11.21 1.80
C ALA A 142 8.19 12.16 1.66
N TYR A 143 7.15 11.98 2.48
CA TYR A 143 5.97 12.84 2.40
C TYR A 143 6.18 14.22 3.01
N TYR A 144 6.90 14.35 4.12
CA TYR A 144 7.07 15.65 4.78
C TYR A 144 8.18 16.50 4.15
N VAL A 145 9.29 15.90 3.72
CA VAL A 145 10.44 16.64 3.18
C VAL A 145 10.28 16.91 1.69
N VAL A 146 9.63 16.00 0.95
CA VAL A 146 9.49 16.14 -0.51
C VAL A 146 8.03 16.34 -0.91
N GLY A 147 7.13 15.46 -0.46
CA GLY A 147 5.72 15.49 -0.88
C GLY A 147 5.02 16.82 -0.57
N ILE A 148 5.10 17.30 0.67
CA ILE A 148 4.46 18.54 1.13
C ILE A 148 5.05 19.78 0.42
N PRO A 149 6.38 19.99 0.37
CA PRO A 149 6.94 21.13 -0.33
C PRO A 149 6.60 21.16 -1.83
N VAL A 150 6.63 19.99 -2.49
CA VAL A 150 6.24 19.88 -3.90
C VAL A 150 4.75 20.17 -4.08
N ALA A 151 3.89 19.63 -3.21
CA ALA A 151 2.45 19.88 -3.22
C ALA A 151 2.13 21.37 -3.07
N VAL A 152 2.74 22.03 -2.07
CA VAL A 152 2.52 23.45 -1.78
C VAL A 152 3.02 24.32 -2.92
N THR A 153 4.20 24.02 -3.46
CA THR A 153 4.78 24.79 -4.58
C THR A 153 3.90 24.67 -5.83
N LEU A 154 3.48 23.46 -6.20
CA LEU A 154 2.64 23.25 -7.38
C LEU A 154 1.23 23.82 -7.20
N ALA A 155 0.61 23.63 -6.04
CA ALA A 155 -0.76 24.08 -5.80
C ALA A 155 -0.85 25.61 -5.70
N PHE A 156 0.06 26.26 -4.96
CA PHE A 156 -0.06 27.67 -4.61
C PHE A 156 0.89 28.60 -5.37
N VAL A 157 2.12 28.18 -5.70
CA VAL A 157 3.08 29.03 -6.42
C VAL A 157 2.86 28.96 -7.93
N LEU A 158 2.63 27.75 -8.45
CA LEU A 158 2.37 27.52 -9.88
C LEU A 158 0.88 27.57 -10.24
N HIS A 159 0.01 27.84 -9.26
CA HIS A 159 -1.46 27.93 -9.41
C HIS A 159 -2.10 26.72 -10.12
N VAL A 160 -1.50 25.52 -9.97
CA VAL A 160 -2.01 24.27 -10.56
C VAL A 160 -3.19 23.69 -9.73
N GLY A 161 -3.51 24.31 -8.59
CA GLY A 161 -4.67 23.97 -7.76
C GLY A 161 -4.61 22.54 -7.22
N GLY A 162 -5.77 21.86 -7.19
CA GLY A 162 -5.90 20.49 -6.66
C GLY A 162 -5.04 19.44 -7.38
N LYS A 163 -4.74 19.64 -8.67
CA LYS A 163 -3.82 18.77 -9.42
C LYS A 163 -2.39 18.88 -8.90
N GLY A 164 -1.98 20.08 -8.45
CA GLY A 164 -0.67 20.30 -7.84
C GLY A 164 -0.50 19.57 -6.51
N LEU A 165 -1.57 19.53 -5.70
CA LEU A 165 -1.59 18.76 -4.45
C LEU A 165 -1.41 17.26 -4.74
N TRP A 166 -2.13 16.76 -5.75
CA TRP A 166 -2.05 15.39 -6.24
C TRP A 166 -0.65 15.00 -6.75
N LEU A 167 -0.01 15.90 -7.52
CA LEU A 167 1.36 15.71 -7.98
C LEU A 167 2.39 15.68 -6.84
N GLY A 168 2.15 16.39 -5.75
CA GLY A 168 2.98 16.30 -4.54
C GLY A 168 2.89 14.93 -3.86
N ILE A 169 1.70 14.33 -3.81
CA ILE A 169 1.54 12.94 -3.32
C ILE A 169 2.31 11.97 -4.21
N PHE A 170 2.26 12.15 -5.53
CA PHE A 170 3.07 11.37 -6.49
C PHE A 170 4.58 11.54 -6.24
N GLY A 171 5.04 12.76 -6.01
CA GLY A 171 6.44 13.03 -5.69
C GLY A 171 6.90 12.34 -4.40
N GLY A 172 6.06 12.35 -3.37
CA GLY A 172 6.29 11.64 -2.11
C GLY A 172 6.39 10.12 -2.33
N LEU A 173 5.42 9.52 -3.04
CA LEU A 173 5.40 8.09 -3.33
C LEU A 173 6.61 7.65 -4.16
N PHE A 174 6.98 8.45 -5.17
CA PHE A 174 8.13 8.18 -6.03
C PHE A 174 9.43 8.20 -5.23
N THR A 175 9.60 9.20 -4.37
CA THR A 175 10.75 9.32 -3.47
C THR A 175 10.80 8.15 -2.47
N GLN A 176 9.67 7.80 -1.85
CA GLN A 176 9.57 6.67 -0.95
C GLN A 176 9.94 5.35 -1.65
N THR A 177 9.45 5.14 -2.87
CA THR A 177 9.72 3.95 -3.67
C THR A 177 11.21 3.84 -3.99
N ILE A 178 11.83 4.93 -4.46
CA ILE A 178 13.28 4.97 -4.72
C ILE A 178 14.05 4.67 -3.44
N LEU A 179 13.73 5.32 -2.32
CA LEU A 179 14.40 5.09 -1.05
C LEU A 179 14.26 3.64 -0.60
N LEU A 180 13.07 3.02 -0.71
CA LEU A 180 12.90 1.62 -0.36
C LEU A 180 13.66 0.68 -1.31
N VAL A 181 13.69 0.97 -2.61
CA VAL A 181 14.45 0.18 -3.59
C VAL A 181 15.96 0.28 -3.34
N VAL A 182 16.45 1.48 -3.05
CA VAL A 182 17.87 1.71 -2.69
C VAL A 182 18.19 1.00 -1.39
N LEU A 183 17.37 1.17 -0.34
CA LEU A 183 17.56 0.45 0.92
C LEU A 183 17.56 -1.06 0.71
N THR A 184 16.61 -1.59 -0.06
CA THR A 184 16.50 -3.01 -0.39
C THR A 184 17.74 -3.51 -1.16
N SER A 185 18.28 -2.70 -2.07
CA SER A 185 19.46 -3.04 -2.87
C SER A 185 20.77 -2.95 -2.09
N CYS A 186 20.89 -1.94 -1.22
CA CYS A 186 22.06 -1.70 -0.38
C CYS A 186 22.05 -2.51 0.92
N THR A 187 20.92 -3.15 1.27
CA THR A 187 20.85 -3.94 2.48
C THR A 187 21.66 -5.22 2.35
N ASP A 188 22.50 -5.48 3.34
CA ASP A 188 23.12 -6.77 3.51
C ASP A 188 22.07 -7.83 3.92
N TRP A 189 21.59 -8.56 2.92
CA TRP A 189 20.63 -9.63 3.08
C TRP A 189 21.12 -10.77 4.00
N GLN A 190 22.45 -10.96 4.13
CA GLN A 190 23.02 -11.92 5.09
C GLN A 190 22.82 -11.42 6.52
N GLN A 191 23.07 -10.13 6.76
CA GLN A 191 22.81 -9.53 8.07
C GLN A 191 21.32 -9.58 8.44
N GLN A 192 20.42 -9.43 7.46
CA GLN A 192 18.98 -9.49 7.71
C GLN A 192 18.49 -10.90 8.02
N ALA A 193 19.01 -11.91 7.31
CA ALA A 193 18.77 -13.30 7.63
C ALA A 193 19.25 -13.63 9.06
N ARG A 194 20.43 -13.13 9.46
CA ARG A 194 20.94 -13.27 10.83
C ARG A 194 20.02 -12.62 11.86
N LYS A 195 19.62 -11.37 11.65
CA LYS A 195 18.66 -10.65 12.52
C LYS A 195 17.31 -11.37 12.60
N ALA A 196 16.82 -11.93 11.50
CA ALA A 196 15.58 -12.71 11.50
C ALA A 196 15.72 -13.98 12.36
N ARG A 197 16.84 -14.70 12.22
CA ARG A 197 17.15 -15.89 13.00
C ARG A 197 17.29 -15.58 14.50
N GLU A 198 17.96 -14.48 14.85
CA GLU A 198 18.06 -13.98 16.23
C GLU A 198 16.68 -13.67 16.83
N ARG A 199 15.77 -13.04 16.07
CA ARG A 199 14.39 -12.76 16.53
C ARG A 199 13.63 -14.06 16.83
N VAL A 200 13.79 -15.10 16.01
CA VAL A 200 13.15 -16.41 16.24
C VAL A 200 13.70 -17.08 17.50
N TYR A 201 15.02 -17.09 17.70
CA TYR A 201 15.61 -17.65 18.93
C TYR A 201 15.20 -16.88 20.19
N ALA A 202 15.18 -15.54 20.13
CA ALA A 202 14.76 -14.70 21.25
C ALA A 202 13.28 -14.90 21.62
N SER A 203 12.42 -15.28 20.67
CA SER A 203 11.01 -15.59 20.93
C SER A 203 10.75 -17.05 21.30
N ALA A 204 11.68 -17.97 21.01
CA ALA A 204 11.63 -19.36 21.46
C ALA A 204 12.07 -19.53 22.92
N LEU A 205 13.05 -18.74 23.39
CA LEU A 205 13.59 -18.82 24.75
C LEU A 205 12.51 -18.66 25.85
N PRO A 206 11.59 -17.67 25.82
CA PRO A 206 10.53 -17.55 26.80
C PRO A 206 9.57 -18.74 26.81
N ARG A 207 9.24 -19.30 25.64
CA ARG A 207 8.32 -20.45 25.51
C ARG A 207 8.90 -21.72 26.12
N VAL A 208 10.19 -21.96 25.92
CA VAL A 208 10.89 -23.11 26.53
C VAL A 208 10.92 -22.95 28.05
N THR A 209 11.17 -21.74 28.56
CA THR A 209 11.15 -21.48 30.00
C THR A 209 9.76 -21.68 30.61
N ASP A 210 8.71 -21.20 29.94
CA ASP A 210 7.32 -21.39 30.38
C ASP A 210 6.87 -22.86 30.35
N GLU A 211 7.28 -23.64 29.35
CA GLU A 211 7.01 -25.08 29.28
C GLU A 211 7.72 -25.85 30.40
N ILE A 212 9.00 -25.55 30.67
CA ILE A 212 9.77 -26.19 31.75
C ILE A 212 9.12 -25.92 33.11
N ILE A 213 8.72 -24.68 33.41
CA ILE A 213 8.07 -24.31 34.68
C ILE A 213 6.70 -25.01 34.82
N LYS A 214 6.01 -25.26 33.71
CA LYS A 214 4.69 -25.91 33.72
C LYS A 214 4.80 -27.43 33.93
N ASP A 215 5.84 -28.06 33.38
CA ASP A 215 6.14 -29.48 33.59
C ASP A 215 6.59 -29.73 35.04
N GLU A 216 7.37 -28.81 35.61
CA GLU A 216 7.84 -28.88 37.01
C GLU A 216 6.67 -28.76 38.01
N ASN A 217 5.71 -27.86 37.75
CA ASN A 217 4.49 -27.71 38.57
C ASN A 217 3.44 -28.82 38.35
N SER A 218 3.53 -29.60 37.26
CA SER A 218 2.63 -30.73 37.00
C SER A 218 3.09 -32.02 37.69
N GLN A 219 4.34 -32.08 38.16
CA GLN A 219 4.92 -33.22 38.86
C GLN A 219 4.91 -33.06 40.40
N SER A 220 4.48 -31.90 40.93
CA SER A 220 4.27 -31.64 42.36
C SER A 220 2.80 -31.81 42.76
#